data_AF-A0A3D2A6K4-F1
#
_entry.id   AF-A0A3D2A6K4-F1
#
_cell.length_a   1.000
_cell.length_b   1.000
_cell.length_c   1.000
_cell.angle_alpha   90.00
_cell.angle_beta   90.00
_cell.angle_gamma   90.00
#
_symmetry.space_group_name_H-M   'P 1'
#
loop_
_entity.id
_entity.type
_entity.pdbx_description
1 polymer ?
#
loop_
_entity_poly.entity_id
_entity_poly.type
_entity_poly.pdbx_seq_one_letter_code
_entity_poly.pdbx_strand_id
1 'polypeptide(L)'
;MLFARFMVIYGHKFKSAFNSPKELVIAKREWATSIGSYDEDVLVAALELAKQTYSWMPSIAEFLQLIEKCQQGFGLPAPEQAYSEACRYASEPLQHTWSHAAVYHAGKKCGWFELRSHSQQQMAPRFRAIYKTLCDQVLAGEILIMPGQKALPEPSNSELFELINSWAQSHQLAVEEAQTSLYYLHLVARNPLRQRLLEKAQSQYPQLTLPETLDDLRKQISESK
;
A
#
# COMPACT_ATOMS: atom_id res chain seq x y z
N MET A 1 17.41 7.66 -20.82
CA MET A 1 17.67 6.60 -21.83
C MET A 1 16.46 6.22 -22.70
N LEU A 2 15.33 6.95 -22.65
CA LEU A 2 14.05 6.56 -23.26
C LEU A 2 14.07 6.37 -24.80
N PHE A 3 14.62 7.32 -25.55
CA PHE A 3 14.66 7.25 -27.02
C PHE A 3 15.49 6.06 -27.55
N ALA A 4 16.51 5.62 -26.81
CA ALA A 4 17.26 4.43 -27.17
C ALA A 4 16.38 3.17 -27.05
N ARG A 5 15.54 3.08 -26.01
CA ARG A 5 14.60 1.96 -25.84
C ARG A 5 13.51 1.99 -26.90
N PHE A 6 12.97 3.15 -27.26
CA PHE A 6 12.04 3.26 -28.40
C PHE A 6 12.66 2.78 -29.72
N MET A 7 13.92 3.13 -29.97
CA MET A 7 14.65 2.66 -31.14
C MET A 7 14.80 1.14 -31.15
N VAL A 8 15.06 0.51 -30.00
CA VAL A 8 15.14 -0.96 -29.88
C VAL A 8 13.77 -1.62 -30.08
N ILE A 9 12.72 -1.06 -29.48
CA ILE A 9 11.35 -1.63 -29.53
C ILE A 9 10.75 -1.54 -30.94
N TYR A 10 10.84 -0.37 -31.58
CA TYR A 10 10.16 -0.11 -32.85
C TYR A 10 11.09 -0.22 -34.06
N GLY A 11 12.41 -0.30 -33.88
CA GLY A 11 13.38 -0.56 -34.94
C GLY A 11 13.27 0.42 -36.11
N HIS A 12 13.02 -0.10 -37.31
CA HIS A 12 12.88 0.71 -38.52
C HIS A 12 11.69 1.69 -38.45
N LYS A 13 10.61 1.34 -37.73
CA LYS A 13 9.43 2.20 -37.55
C LYS A 13 9.73 3.46 -36.73
N PHE A 14 10.68 3.36 -35.79
CA PHE A 14 11.17 4.53 -35.06
C PHE A 14 11.96 5.45 -36.01
N LYS A 15 12.83 4.88 -36.86
CA LYS A 15 13.60 5.66 -37.82
C LYS A 15 12.71 6.38 -38.83
N SER A 16 11.63 5.73 -39.29
CA SER A 16 10.68 6.34 -40.22
C SER A 16 9.85 7.47 -39.61
N ALA A 17 9.80 7.60 -38.28
CA ALA A 17 9.06 8.67 -37.62
C ALA A 17 9.79 10.04 -37.69
N PHE A 18 11.06 10.06 -38.08
CA PHE A 18 11.87 11.26 -38.16
C PHE A 18 12.49 11.37 -39.56
N ASN A 19 12.17 12.43 -40.29
CA ASN A 19 12.67 12.65 -41.64
C ASN A 19 14.11 13.19 -41.65
N SER A 20 14.56 13.75 -40.52
CA SER A 20 15.94 14.25 -40.38
C SER A 20 16.50 14.09 -38.97
N PRO A 21 17.84 14.07 -38.82
CA PRO A 21 18.49 14.11 -37.51
C PRO A 21 18.10 15.34 -36.67
N LYS A 22 17.79 16.47 -37.33
CA LYS A 22 17.37 17.71 -36.65
C LYS A 22 16.01 17.54 -35.97
N GLU A 23 15.05 16.92 -36.64
CA GLU A 23 13.74 16.61 -36.05
C GLU A 23 13.87 15.71 -34.82
N LEU A 24 14.73 14.71 -34.88
CA LEU A 24 15.00 13.83 -33.73
C LEU A 24 15.55 14.61 -32.52
N VAL A 25 16.43 15.58 -32.75
CA VAL A 25 16.97 16.44 -31.67
C VAL A 25 15.87 17.32 -31.07
N ILE A 26 15.03 17.92 -31.91
CA ILE A 26 13.90 18.76 -31.48
C ILE A 26 12.91 17.92 -30.66
N ALA A 27 12.54 16.74 -31.16
CA ALA A 27 11.64 15.83 -30.46
C ALA A 27 12.21 15.39 -29.10
N LYS A 28 13.49 15.04 -29.02
CA LYS A 28 14.13 14.70 -27.74
C LYS A 28 14.05 15.84 -26.74
N ARG A 29 14.25 17.08 -27.18
CA ARG A 29 14.18 18.27 -26.32
C ARG A 29 12.76 18.53 -25.83
N GLU A 30 11.78 18.39 -26.70
CA GLU A 30 10.36 18.52 -26.34
C GLU A 30 9.97 17.48 -25.30
N TRP A 31 10.27 16.20 -25.57
CA TRP A 31 10.00 15.12 -24.63
C TRP A 31 10.71 15.36 -23.29
N ALA A 32 12.01 15.68 -23.29
CA ALA A 32 12.74 15.97 -22.04
C ALA A 32 12.07 17.07 -21.20
N THR A 33 11.47 18.07 -21.85
CA THR A 33 10.72 19.14 -21.18
C THR A 33 9.39 18.63 -20.63
N SER A 34 8.64 17.85 -21.42
CA SER A 34 7.32 17.33 -21.02
C SER A 34 7.38 16.27 -19.92
N ILE A 35 8.40 15.39 -19.95
CA ILE A 35 8.50 14.25 -19.02
C ILE A 35 9.58 14.39 -17.95
N GLY A 36 10.34 15.50 -17.92
CA GLY A 36 11.45 15.68 -16.98
C GLY A 36 11.06 15.75 -15.49
N SER A 37 9.76 15.81 -15.18
CA SER A 37 9.25 15.79 -13.80
C SER A 37 8.76 14.41 -13.34
N TYR A 38 8.78 13.38 -14.19
CA TYR A 38 8.37 12.03 -13.82
C TYR A 38 9.58 11.15 -13.51
N ASP A 39 9.40 10.23 -12.57
CA ASP A 39 10.41 9.25 -12.18
C ASP A 39 10.69 8.25 -13.32
N GLU A 40 11.93 7.73 -13.38
CA GLU A 40 12.34 6.77 -14.39
C GLU A 40 11.47 5.51 -14.35
N ASP A 41 11.08 5.02 -13.17
CA ASP A 41 10.27 3.80 -13.05
C ASP A 41 8.88 3.95 -13.68
N VAL A 42 8.27 5.13 -13.56
CA VAL A 42 6.99 5.45 -14.20
C VAL A 42 7.13 5.52 -15.71
N LEU A 43 8.23 6.09 -16.20
CA LEU A 43 8.54 6.14 -17.62
C LEU A 43 8.80 4.74 -18.19
N VAL A 44 9.42 3.84 -17.41
CA VAL A 44 9.58 2.43 -17.78
C VAL A 44 8.24 1.73 -17.85
N ALA A 45 7.35 1.90 -16.86
CA ALA A 45 6.01 1.32 -16.88
C ALA A 45 5.18 1.82 -18.08
N ALA A 46 5.21 3.13 -18.35
CA ALA A 46 4.53 3.71 -19.50
C ALA A 46 5.10 3.19 -20.84
N LEU A 47 6.41 2.96 -20.91
CA LEU A 47 7.06 2.34 -22.07
C LEU A 47 6.62 0.89 -22.28
N GLU A 48 6.50 0.12 -21.20
CA GLU A 48 6.00 -1.26 -21.21
C GLU A 48 4.55 -1.33 -21.70
N LEU A 49 3.73 -0.35 -21.31
CA LEU A 49 2.36 -0.23 -21.83
C LEU A 49 2.35 0.22 -23.29
N ALA A 50 3.25 1.13 -23.68
CA ALA A 50 3.35 1.64 -25.04
C ALA A 50 3.67 0.53 -26.05
N LYS A 51 4.61 -0.37 -25.72
CA LYS A 51 4.98 -1.49 -26.60
C LYS A 51 3.85 -2.51 -26.77
N GLN A 52 2.93 -2.62 -25.81
CA GLN A 52 1.77 -3.50 -25.89
C GLN A 52 0.60 -2.85 -26.64
N THR A 53 0.51 -1.52 -26.58
CA THR A 53 -0.63 -0.77 -27.09
C THR A 53 -0.43 -0.29 -28.53
N TYR A 54 0.77 0.18 -28.85
CA TYR A 54 1.05 0.88 -30.11
C TYR A 54 1.99 0.09 -31.01
N SER A 55 1.64 0.02 -32.30
CA SER A 55 2.48 -0.58 -33.34
C SER A 55 3.57 0.36 -33.87
N TRP A 56 3.50 1.65 -33.54
CA TRP A 56 4.47 2.70 -33.84
C TRP A 56 4.85 3.44 -32.55
N MET A 57 5.95 4.20 -32.58
CA MET A 57 6.30 5.09 -31.47
C MET A 57 5.13 6.06 -31.22
N PRO A 58 4.60 6.13 -29.99
CA PRO A 58 3.54 7.08 -29.67
C PRO A 58 4.07 8.51 -29.77
N SER A 59 3.16 9.45 -30.06
CA SER A 59 3.40 10.87 -29.85
C SER A 59 3.62 11.18 -28.35
N ILE A 60 4.19 12.34 -28.04
CA ILE A 60 4.36 12.76 -26.64
C ILE A 60 3.02 12.84 -25.90
N ALA A 61 1.95 13.29 -26.58
CA ALA A 61 0.62 13.40 -26.00
C ALA A 61 0.06 12.01 -25.61
N GLU A 62 0.17 11.03 -26.51
CA GLU A 62 -0.22 9.63 -26.22
C GLU A 62 0.63 9.04 -25.10
N PHE A 63 1.93 9.33 -25.08
CA PHE A 63 2.82 8.82 -24.04
C PHE A 63 2.48 9.40 -22.65
N LEU A 64 2.12 10.69 -22.56
CA LEU A 64 1.64 11.31 -21.32
C LEU A 64 0.35 10.65 -20.82
N GLN A 65 -0.57 10.26 -21.71
CA GLN A 65 -1.77 9.51 -21.32
C GLN A 65 -1.44 8.13 -20.76
N LEU A 66 -0.40 7.45 -21.29
CA LEU A 66 0.06 6.18 -20.73
C LEU A 66 0.70 6.35 -19.35
N ILE A 67 1.47 7.42 -19.15
CA ILE A 67 2.02 7.77 -17.83
C ILE A 67 0.88 7.97 -16.83
N GLU A 68 -0.14 8.73 -17.19
CA GLU A 68 -1.31 8.96 -16.34
C GLU A 68 -2.06 7.64 -16.02
N LYS A 69 -2.24 6.76 -17.01
CA LYS A 69 -2.82 5.42 -16.79
C LYS A 69 -1.97 4.55 -15.87
N CYS A 70 -0.64 4.61 -15.98
CA CYS A 70 0.25 3.86 -15.10
C CYS A 70 0.16 4.37 -13.66
N GLN A 71 0.10 5.70 -13.47
CA GLN A 71 -0.13 6.32 -12.16
C GLN A 71 -1.47 5.89 -11.55
N GLN A 72 -2.53 5.83 -12.35
CA GLN A 72 -3.82 5.26 -11.93
C GLN A 72 -3.71 3.75 -11.58
N GLY A 73 -2.85 3.00 -12.27
CA GLY A 73 -2.55 1.60 -11.96
C GLY A 73 -1.86 1.38 -10.61
N PHE A 74 -1.14 2.38 -10.09
CA PHE A 74 -0.65 2.40 -8.70
C PHE A 74 -1.76 2.77 -7.68
N GLY A 75 -3.00 2.91 -8.13
CA GLY A 75 -4.14 3.31 -7.31
C GLY A 75 -4.24 4.81 -7.05
N LEU A 76 -3.44 5.66 -7.72
CA LEU A 76 -3.48 7.11 -7.54
C LEU A 76 -4.60 7.73 -8.40
N PRO A 77 -5.66 8.30 -7.81
CA PRO A 77 -6.71 8.97 -8.59
C PRO A 77 -6.20 10.26 -9.24
N ALA A 78 -6.90 10.69 -10.30
CA ALA A 78 -6.61 11.97 -10.95
C ALA A 78 -6.73 13.15 -9.96
N PRO A 79 -5.96 14.24 -10.09
CA PRO A 79 -5.93 15.34 -9.10
C PRO A 79 -7.30 15.97 -8.83
N GLU A 80 -8.17 16.04 -9.85
CA GLU A 80 -9.52 16.57 -9.72
C GLU A 80 -10.44 15.65 -8.93
N GLN A 81 -10.33 14.35 -9.19
CA GLN A 81 -11.06 13.32 -8.46
C GLN A 81 -10.59 13.27 -7.00
N ALA A 82 -9.28 13.26 -6.77
CA ALA A 82 -8.67 13.32 -5.44
C ALA A 82 -9.14 14.55 -4.65
N TYR A 83 -9.17 15.72 -5.28
CA TYR A 83 -9.66 16.95 -4.65
C TYR A 83 -11.15 16.86 -4.31
N SER A 84 -11.97 16.38 -5.26
CA SER A 84 -13.41 16.24 -5.04
C SER A 84 -13.75 15.27 -3.89
N GLU A 85 -13.02 14.16 -3.80
CA GLU A 85 -13.10 13.20 -2.71
C GLU A 85 -12.70 13.85 -1.38
N ALA A 86 -11.55 14.55 -1.36
CA ALA A 86 -11.06 15.24 -0.18
C ALA A 86 -12.05 16.28 0.36
N CYS A 87 -12.66 17.11 -0.50
CA CYS A 87 -13.68 18.06 -0.10
C CYS A 87 -14.96 17.37 0.41
N ARG A 88 -15.42 16.32 -0.29
CA ARG A 88 -16.66 15.60 0.05
C ARG A 88 -16.59 14.94 1.43
N TYR A 89 -15.44 14.39 1.79
CA TYR A 89 -15.25 13.62 3.02
C TYR A 89 -14.43 14.35 4.09
N ALA A 90 -14.16 15.65 3.91
CA ALA A 90 -13.44 16.47 4.87
C ALA A 90 -14.15 16.61 6.24
N SER A 91 -15.45 16.33 6.34
CA SER A 91 -16.17 16.34 7.62
C SER A 91 -15.77 15.17 8.52
N GLU A 92 -15.57 13.98 7.93
CA GLU A 92 -15.30 12.73 8.64
C GLU A 92 -14.18 11.93 7.97
N PRO A 93 -12.95 12.47 7.95
CA PRO A 93 -11.86 11.92 7.14
C PRO A 93 -11.36 10.55 7.64
N LEU A 94 -11.73 10.12 8.85
CA LEU A 94 -11.36 8.82 9.41
C LEU A 94 -12.41 7.72 9.13
N GLN A 95 -13.63 8.08 8.75
CA GLN A 95 -14.72 7.12 8.50
C GLN A 95 -14.86 6.75 7.01
N HIS A 96 -14.21 7.51 6.12
CA HIS A 96 -14.24 7.29 4.68
C HIS A 96 -13.17 6.30 4.22
N THR A 97 -13.52 5.45 3.26
CA THR A 97 -12.57 4.56 2.58
C THR A 97 -11.94 5.31 1.41
N TRP A 98 -10.74 5.83 1.63
CA TRP A 98 -10.05 6.66 0.65
C TRP A 98 -9.57 5.87 -0.55
N SER A 99 -9.70 6.45 -1.74
CA SER A 99 -9.19 5.87 -2.99
C SER A 99 -7.67 5.61 -2.93
N HIS A 100 -6.92 6.48 -2.25
CA HIS A 100 -5.49 6.28 -2.00
C HIS A 100 -5.03 7.03 -0.74
N ALA A 101 -3.99 6.53 -0.08
CA ALA A 101 -3.40 7.17 1.10
C ALA A 101 -2.92 8.61 0.82
N ALA A 102 -2.40 8.85 -0.38
CA ALA A 102 -1.98 10.17 -0.85
C ALA A 102 -3.12 11.21 -0.82
N VAL A 103 -4.37 10.80 -1.11
CA VAL A 103 -5.53 11.71 -1.08
C VAL A 103 -5.80 12.18 0.35
N TYR A 104 -5.80 11.26 1.30
CA TYR A 104 -5.98 11.58 2.71
C TYR A 104 -4.88 12.50 3.23
N HIS A 105 -3.61 12.18 2.96
CA HIS A 105 -2.48 12.98 3.42
C HIS A 105 -2.47 14.37 2.78
N ALA A 106 -2.89 14.48 1.52
CA ALA A 106 -3.04 15.77 0.84
C ALA A 106 -4.11 16.62 1.52
N GLY A 107 -5.27 16.03 1.83
CA GLY A 107 -6.34 16.73 2.52
C GLY A 107 -5.97 17.12 3.96
N LYS A 108 -5.29 16.24 4.69
CA LYS A 108 -4.75 16.52 6.03
C LYS A 108 -3.75 17.69 6.02
N LYS A 109 -2.84 17.73 5.05
CA LYS A 109 -1.86 18.82 4.89
C LYS A 109 -2.50 20.14 4.43
N CYS A 110 -3.57 20.08 3.64
CA CYS A 110 -4.35 21.26 3.27
C CYS A 110 -5.18 21.81 4.43
N GLY A 111 -5.57 20.91 5.34
CA GLY A 111 -6.48 21.19 6.44
C GLY A 111 -7.92 20.90 6.05
N TRP A 112 -8.55 20.01 6.82
CA TRP A 112 -9.93 19.55 6.57
C TRP A 112 -10.97 20.65 6.78
N PHE A 113 -10.70 21.60 7.65
CA PHE A 113 -11.57 22.75 7.86
C PHE A 113 -11.50 23.69 6.65
N GLU A 114 -10.29 23.97 6.18
CA GLU A 114 -9.98 24.87 5.09
C GLU A 114 -10.59 24.38 3.77
N LEU A 115 -10.51 23.07 3.51
CA LEU A 115 -11.15 22.42 2.35
C LEU A 115 -12.68 22.53 2.33
N ARG A 116 -13.31 22.74 3.50
CA ARG A 116 -14.77 22.93 3.62
C ARG A 116 -15.18 24.40 3.61
N SER A 117 -14.36 25.26 4.19
CA SER A 117 -14.70 26.66 4.45
C SER A 117 -14.32 27.59 3.31
N HIS A 118 -13.31 27.26 2.51
CA HIS A 118 -12.81 28.13 1.43
C HIS A 118 -13.32 27.69 0.05
N SER A 119 -13.25 28.62 -0.90
CA SER A 119 -13.70 28.34 -2.27
C SER A 119 -12.73 27.41 -3.01
N GLN A 120 -13.27 26.70 -4.01
CA GLN A 120 -12.47 25.82 -4.87
C GLN A 120 -11.31 26.56 -5.54
N GLN A 121 -11.49 27.82 -5.95
CA GLN A 121 -10.43 28.62 -6.57
C GLN A 121 -9.23 28.84 -5.65
N GLN A 122 -9.46 28.92 -4.33
CA GLN A 122 -8.39 29.12 -3.35
C GLN A 122 -7.71 27.80 -2.99
N MET A 123 -8.49 26.73 -2.79
CA MET A 123 -7.96 25.48 -2.25
C MET A 123 -7.48 24.48 -3.30
N ALA A 124 -8.10 24.41 -4.48
CA ALA A 124 -7.70 23.48 -5.53
C ALA A 124 -6.22 23.61 -5.96
N PRO A 125 -5.65 24.80 -6.21
CA PRO A 125 -4.23 24.90 -6.59
C PRO A 125 -3.29 24.44 -5.46
N ARG A 126 -3.62 24.79 -4.21
CA ARG A 126 -2.85 24.37 -3.03
C ARG A 126 -2.89 22.86 -2.83
N PHE A 127 -4.08 22.25 -2.94
CA PHE A 127 -4.26 20.81 -2.86
C PHE A 127 -3.50 20.09 -3.98
N ARG A 128 -3.61 20.55 -5.23
CA ARG A 128 -2.91 19.94 -6.37
C ARG A 128 -1.39 19.92 -6.17
N ALA A 129 -0.81 20.99 -5.65
CA ALA A 129 0.64 21.04 -5.38
C ALA A 129 1.06 20.02 -4.32
N ILE A 130 0.31 19.92 -3.22
CA ILE A 130 0.59 18.97 -2.13
C ILE A 130 0.36 17.53 -2.60
N TYR A 131 -0.75 17.27 -3.29
CA TYR A 131 -1.10 15.96 -3.81
C TYR A 131 -0.05 15.48 -4.81
N LYS A 132 0.42 16.35 -5.71
CA LYS A 132 1.51 16.02 -6.64
C LYS A 132 2.77 15.57 -5.88
N THR A 133 3.18 16.33 -4.87
CA THR A 133 4.36 15.98 -4.06
C THR A 133 4.22 14.61 -3.39
N LEU A 134 3.02 14.29 -2.88
CA LEU A 134 2.74 12.99 -2.26
C LEU A 134 2.68 11.85 -3.29
N CYS A 135 2.16 12.10 -4.49
CA CYS A 135 2.23 11.14 -5.60
C CYS A 135 3.69 10.86 -5.97
N ASP A 136 4.51 11.90 -6.10
CA ASP A 136 5.93 11.75 -6.43
C ASP A 136 6.67 10.91 -5.37
N GLN A 137 6.35 11.11 -4.08
CA GLN A 137 6.86 10.28 -2.99
C GLN A 137 6.44 8.80 -3.08
N VAL A 138 5.16 8.55 -3.35
CA VAL A 138 4.64 7.17 -3.52
C VAL A 138 5.28 6.48 -4.72
N LEU A 139 5.47 7.22 -5.81
CA LEU A 139 6.13 6.72 -7.02
C LEU A 139 7.63 6.47 -6.78
N ALA A 140 8.27 7.21 -5.88
CA ALA A 140 9.63 6.93 -5.40
C ALA A 140 9.71 5.73 -4.42
N GLY A 141 8.59 5.03 -4.17
CA GLY A 141 8.52 3.85 -3.32
C GLY A 141 8.21 4.14 -1.84
N GLU A 142 7.87 5.38 -1.49
CA GLU A 142 7.48 5.74 -0.12
C GLU A 142 6.07 5.21 0.21
N ILE A 143 5.95 4.44 1.30
CA ILE A 143 4.67 3.88 1.72
C ILE A 143 3.95 4.88 2.64
N LEU A 144 2.88 5.49 2.12
CA LEU A 144 2.01 6.36 2.91
C LEU A 144 1.03 5.54 3.74
N ILE A 145 1.17 5.56 5.07
CA ILE A 145 0.30 4.83 5.98
C ILE A 145 -0.97 5.64 6.28
N MET A 146 -2.14 5.03 6.11
CA MET A 146 -3.44 5.63 6.46
C MET A 146 -3.76 5.47 7.95
N PRO A 147 -4.20 6.51 8.66
CA PRO A 147 -4.50 6.41 10.10
C PRO A 147 -5.77 5.60 10.45
N GLY A 148 -6.47 5.03 9.47
CA GLY A 148 -7.56 4.06 9.66
C GLY A 148 -7.15 2.60 9.47
N GLN A 149 -6.00 2.36 8.82
CA GLN A 149 -5.31 1.09 8.98
C GLN A 149 -4.51 1.22 10.27
N LYS A 150 -5.20 1.07 11.40
CA LYS A 150 -4.58 0.36 12.50
C LYS A 150 -4.25 -0.99 11.88
N ALA A 151 -3.04 -1.15 11.35
CA ALA A 151 -2.44 -2.47 11.31
C ALA A 151 -2.77 -3.01 12.68
N LEU A 152 -3.59 -4.08 12.74
CA LEU A 152 -3.67 -4.83 13.97
C LEU A 152 -2.21 -4.97 14.38
N PRO A 153 -1.80 -4.48 15.57
CA PRO A 153 -0.43 -4.73 16.02
C PRO A 153 -0.23 -6.21 15.74
N GLU A 154 0.87 -6.55 15.04
CA GLU A 154 1.18 -7.93 14.68
C GLU A 154 0.70 -8.78 15.86
N PRO A 155 -0.23 -9.74 15.64
CA PRO A 155 -0.82 -10.49 16.75
C PRO A 155 0.36 -10.86 17.62
N SER A 156 0.32 -10.44 18.89
CA SER A 156 1.47 -10.40 19.80
C SER A 156 1.95 -11.82 20.08
N ASN A 157 2.46 -12.46 19.04
CA ASN A 157 2.90 -13.83 19.02
C ASN A 157 4.08 -13.90 19.98
N SER A 158 4.93 -12.86 20.05
CA SER A 158 5.99 -12.75 21.05
C SER A 158 5.46 -12.85 22.48
N GLU A 159 4.39 -12.14 22.83
CA GLU A 159 3.81 -12.20 24.19
C GLU A 159 3.19 -13.57 24.46
N LEU A 160 2.42 -14.12 23.51
CA LEU A 160 1.82 -15.45 23.66
C LEU A 160 2.90 -16.55 23.72
N PHE A 161 3.99 -16.43 22.95
CA PHE A 161 5.13 -17.34 23.00
C PHE A 161 5.82 -17.29 24.37
N GLU A 162 6.03 -16.09 24.93
CA GLU A 162 6.58 -15.95 26.29
C GLU A 162 5.65 -16.56 27.35
N LEU A 163 4.34 -16.36 27.23
CA LEU A 163 3.36 -16.97 28.13
C LEU A 163 3.35 -18.51 28.01
N ILE A 164 3.36 -19.06 26.79
CA ILE A 164 3.44 -20.51 26.57
C ILE A 164 4.74 -21.08 27.16
N ASN A 165 5.88 -20.39 26.97
CA ASN A 165 7.17 -20.83 27.49
C ASN A 165 7.19 -20.83 29.03
N SER A 166 6.64 -19.78 29.67
CA SER A 166 6.56 -19.71 31.13
C SER A 166 5.60 -20.75 31.72
N TRP A 167 4.49 -21.04 31.03
CA TRP A 167 3.58 -22.12 31.41
C TRP A 167 4.20 -23.52 31.23
N ALA A 168 4.99 -23.72 30.17
CA ALA A 168 5.77 -24.95 29.99
C ALA A 168 6.75 -25.16 31.15
N GLN A 169 7.43 -24.09 31.58
CA GLN A 169 8.36 -24.13 32.70
C GLN A 169 7.67 -24.49 34.02
N SER A 170 6.47 -23.96 34.29
CA SER A 170 5.73 -24.30 35.52
C SER A 170 5.25 -25.74 35.56
N HIS A 171 4.87 -26.31 34.40
CA HIS A 171 4.39 -27.68 34.28
C HIS A 171 5.49 -28.70 33.95
N GLN A 172 6.75 -28.28 33.87
CA GLN A 172 7.91 -29.11 33.49
C GLN A 172 7.73 -29.82 32.14
N LEU A 173 7.10 -29.16 31.17
CA LEU A 173 6.86 -29.67 29.83
C LEU A 173 7.93 -29.20 28.84
N ALA A 174 8.14 -29.96 27.78
CA ALA A 174 8.94 -29.49 26.65
C ALA A 174 8.22 -28.32 25.95
N VAL A 175 9.00 -27.33 25.49
CA VAL A 175 8.45 -26.13 24.80
C VAL A 175 7.60 -26.52 23.59
N GLU A 176 8.01 -27.55 22.85
CA GLU A 176 7.28 -28.05 21.67
C GLU A 176 5.91 -28.65 22.03
N GLU A 177 5.82 -29.36 23.17
CA GLU A 177 4.58 -29.95 23.66
C GLU A 177 3.60 -28.87 24.11
N ALA A 178 4.10 -27.84 24.81
CA ALA A 178 3.31 -26.69 25.24
C ALA A 178 2.81 -25.84 24.06
N GLN A 179 3.66 -25.62 23.04
CA GLN A 179 3.25 -24.92 21.82
C GLN A 179 2.18 -25.70 21.05
N THR A 180 2.32 -27.03 20.97
CA THR A 180 1.35 -27.89 20.30
C THR A 180 0.02 -27.93 21.04
N SER A 181 0.05 -28.02 22.37
CA SER A 181 -1.16 -28.09 23.19
C SER A 181 -1.92 -26.76 23.24
N LEU A 182 -1.21 -25.62 23.26
CA LEU A 182 -1.80 -24.28 23.37
C LEU A 182 -1.95 -23.55 22.02
N TYR A 183 -1.71 -24.22 20.89
CA TYR A 183 -1.78 -23.62 19.55
C TYR A 183 -3.11 -22.90 19.26
N TYR A 184 -4.22 -23.41 19.82
CA TYR A 184 -5.54 -22.81 19.65
C TYR A 184 -5.64 -21.37 20.19
N LEU A 185 -4.76 -20.95 21.10
CA LEU A 185 -4.73 -19.59 21.66
C LEU A 185 -4.25 -18.54 20.64
N HIS A 186 -3.57 -18.95 19.56
CA HIS A 186 -3.26 -18.05 18.44
C HIS A 186 -4.50 -17.68 17.61
N LEU A 187 -5.63 -18.38 17.79
CA LEU A 187 -6.87 -18.14 17.05
C LEU A 187 -7.86 -17.27 17.84
N VAL A 188 -8.50 -16.34 17.12
CA VAL A 188 -9.58 -15.48 17.67
C VAL A 188 -10.71 -16.33 18.24
N ALA A 189 -11.25 -15.94 19.41
CA ALA A 189 -12.24 -16.73 20.16
C ALA A 189 -13.49 -17.14 19.37
N ARG A 190 -13.93 -16.31 18.41
CA ARG A 190 -15.10 -16.58 17.57
C ARG A 190 -14.85 -17.63 16.47
N ASN A 191 -13.60 -18.04 16.23
CA ASN A 191 -13.26 -18.97 15.16
C ASN A 191 -13.70 -20.41 15.51
N PRO A 192 -14.54 -21.07 14.70
CA PRO A 192 -15.02 -22.44 14.98
C PRO A 192 -13.91 -23.49 14.99
N LEU A 193 -12.76 -23.24 14.35
CA LEU A 193 -11.60 -24.15 14.39
C LEU A 193 -10.93 -24.17 15.77
N ARG A 194 -11.04 -23.10 16.55
CA ARG A 194 -10.45 -23.01 17.89
C ARG A 194 -11.05 -24.05 18.83
N GLN A 195 -12.37 -24.21 18.83
CA GLN A 195 -13.06 -25.18 19.68
C GLN A 195 -12.60 -26.62 19.36
N ARG A 196 -12.53 -26.96 18.07
CA ARG A 196 -12.04 -28.27 17.63
C ARG A 196 -10.60 -28.55 18.04
N LEU A 197 -9.73 -27.55 17.98
CA LEU A 197 -8.33 -27.68 18.38
C LEU A 197 -8.19 -27.81 19.90
N LEU A 198 -9.00 -27.08 20.68
CA LEU A 198 -9.07 -27.21 22.13
C LEU A 198 -9.52 -28.62 22.53
N GLU A 199 -10.62 -29.12 21.96
CA GLU A 199 -11.12 -30.49 22.22
C GLU A 199 -10.06 -31.55 21.86
N LYS A 200 -9.37 -31.37 20.73
CA LYS A 200 -8.26 -32.24 20.33
C LYS A 200 -7.10 -32.18 21.32
N ALA A 201 -6.71 -30.99 21.77
CA ALA A 201 -5.65 -30.84 22.76
C ALA A 201 -6.04 -31.45 24.13
N GLN A 202 -7.29 -31.27 24.57
CA GLN A 202 -7.81 -31.86 25.81
C GLN A 202 -7.81 -33.39 25.77
N SER A 203 -8.17 -33.98 24.62
CA SER A 203 -8.12 -35.45 24.45
C SER A 203 -6.70 -36.00 24.36
N GLN A 204 -5.77 -35.25 23.77
CA GLN A 204 -4.36 -35.64 23.66
C GLN A 204 -3.59 -35.46 24.98
N TYR A 205 -3.96 -34.47 25.79
CA TYR A 205 -3.32 -34.15 27.07
C TYR A 205 -4.33 -34.08 28.22
N PRO A 206 -4.99 -35.20 28.58
CA PRO A 206 -6.06 -35.20 29.59
C PRO A 206 -5.57 -34.91 31.01
N GLN A 207 -4.25 -35.02 31.24
CA GLN A 207 -3.60 -34.75 32.53
C GLN A 207 -3.36 -33.24 32.76
N LEU A 208 -3.48 -32.40 31.72
CA LEU A 208 -3.18 -30.96 31.77
C LEU A 208 -4.45 -30.13 31.84
N THR A 209 -4.48 -29.14 32.74
CA THR A 209 -5.57 -28.17 32.83
C THR A 209 -5.37 -27.05 31.80
N LEU A 210 -5.78 -27.29 30.55
CA LEU A 210 -5.59 -26.35 29.45
C LEU A 210 -6.46 -25.08 29.62
N PRO A 211 -5.86 -23.87 29.55
CA PRO A 211 -6.58 -22.61 29.72
C PRO A 211 -7.44 -22.27 28.50
N GLU A 212 -8.71 -21.94 28.69
CA GLU A 212 -9.60 -21.62 27.57
C GLU A 212 -9.30 -20.26 26.93
N THR A 213 -8.75 -19.31 27.68
CA THR A 213 -8.42 -17.95 27.22
C THR A 213 -7.00 -17.51 27.60
N LEU A 214 -6.51 -16.44 26.95
CA LEU A 214 -5.22 -15.82 27.29
C LEU A 214 -5.19 -15.31 28.74
N ASP A 215 -6.32 -14.81 29.24
CA ASP A 215 -6.40 -14.33 30.62
C ASP A 215 -6.36 -15.47 31.63
N ASP A 216 -6.91 -16.64 31.29
CA ASP A 216 -6.78 -17.85 32.12
C ASP A 216 -5.35 -18.37 32.14
N LEU A 217 -4.65 -18.35 30.99
CA LEU A 217 -3.24 -18.69 30.91
C LEU A 217 -2.40 -17.79 31.83
N ARG A 218 -2.64 -16.47 31.79
CA ARG A 218 -1.98 -15.50 32.69
C ARG A 218 -2.22 -15.81 34.16
N LYS A 219 -3.46 -16.16 34.53
CA LYS A 219 -3.81 -16.53 35.91
C LYS A 219 -3.08 -17.79 36.36
N GLN A 220 -3.09 -18.85 35.55
CA GLN A 220 -2.40 -20.10 35.87
C GLN A 220 -0.89 -19.91 36.07
N ILE A 221 -0.24 -19.07 35.25
CA ILE A 221 1.18 -18.74 35.42
C ILE A 221 1.40 -17.97 36.73
N SER A 222 0.51 -17.05 37.08
CA SER A 222 0.62 -16.26 38.33
C SER A 222 0.36 -17.07 39.60
N GLU A 223 -0.49 -18.10 39.53
CA GLU A 223 -0.81 -19.00 40.66
C GLU A 223 0.26 -20.06 40.89
N SER A 224 1.12 -20.30 39.89
CA SER A 224 2.23 -21.27 39.98
C SER A 224 3.57 -20.66 40.43
N LYS A 225 3.63 -19.36 40.66
CA LYS A 225 4.81 -18.67 41.24
C LYS A 225 4.75 -18.64 42.75
#